data_AF-J9HJJ1-F1
#
_entry.id   AF-J9HJJ1-F1
#
_cell.length_a   1.000
_cell.length_b   1.000
_cell.length_c   1.000
_cell.angle_alpha   90.00
_cell.angle_beta   90.00
_cell.angle_gamma   90.00
#
_symmetry.space_group_name_H-M   'P 1'
#
loop_
_entity.id
_entity.type
_entity.pdbx_description
1 polymer ?
#
loop_
_entity_poly.entity_id
_entity_poly.type
_entity_poly.pdbx_seq_one_letter_code
_entity_poly.pdbx_strand_id
1 'polypeptide(L)'
;MVNLTDILVKSKRFWTDCKDTAIGYLDANHFRCLVLIEICGGIKFSNGNRWMRSCMLLYRLLGFYQFCMALFKAYFNIRYETATITLYTSCLIVIAFVVSFVRMYQIRHYSVAIEQCKAFIVDQSNSSGDPSFDQSVRKRSALVTRNSVLILFTYLCGNQLLIWIPNAARDRLFGIPEQFKEVGHELSFVMQQMFVGTLAVFWDCRIFYSTLVMDTLLMGLKSEFEIMLHAFETIPGRMMVNQGQNHITYFKGMLNRTLAQHIKLCRHTQMIQPFINNAFAVTYYFVIMIVTGTVYIVIRDGALISLIVVGLTAISYALECYWWCYMIDSLQEVAFKISEPVSRLIFELSHSSVNHSEYVQLRTSLMIIQINASRQREWFSCAGVFLISREVFRNLCRTIYSLITFMLEVR
;
A
#
# COMPACT_ATOMS: atom_id res chain seq x y z
N MET A 1 39.15 6.55 -21.69
CA MET A 1 38.76 7.48 -20.61
C MET A 1 37.33 7.90 -20.84
N VAL A 2 36.41 7.59 -19.92
CA VAL A 2 35.01 8.03 -20.02
C VAL A 2 34.94 9.49 -19.59
N ASN A 3 34.42 10.36 -20.45
CA ASN A 3 34.39 11.80 -20.18
C ASN A 3 33.34 12.10 -19.10
N LEU A 4 33.77 12.60 -17.94
CA LEU A 4 32.93 12.81 -16.75
C LEU A 4 31.79 13.81 -17.02
N THR A 5 32.03 14.74 -17.94
CA THR A 5 31.03 15.70 -18.44
C THR A 5 29.90 15.02 -19.20
N ASP A 6 30.18 14.00 -20.01
CA ASP A 6 29.18 13.23 -20.73
C ASP A 6 28.29 12.41 -19.77
N ILE A 7 28.87 11.88 -18.69
CA ILE A 7 28.10 11.21 -17.62
C ILE A 7 27.18 12.20 -16.91
N LEU A 8 27.65 13.41 -16.57
CA LEU A 8 26.84 14.42 -15.89
C LEU A 8 25.70 14.93 -16.79
N VAL A 9 25.96 15.14 -18.08
CA VAL A 9 24.92 15.53 -19.06
C VAL A 9 23.89 14.42 -19.21
N LYS A 10 24.31 13.15 -19.32
CA LYS A 10 23.41 12.00 -19.40
C LYS A 10 22.60 11.78 -18.11
N SER A 11 23.21 12.02 -16.95
CA SER A 11 22.52 11.98 -15.65
C SER A 11 21.48 13.10 -15.55
N LYS A 12 21.85 14.34 -15.90
CA LYS A 12 20.92 15.47 -15.90
C LYS A 12 19.74 15.21 -16.84
N ARG A 13 20.02 14.72 -18.06
CA ARG A 13 18.99 14.33 -19.03
C ARG A 13 18.10 13.21 -18.50
N PHE A 14 18.66 12.20 -17.83
CA PHE A 14 17.89 11.14 -17.19
C PHE A 14 16.88 11.70 -16.18
N TRP A 15 17.31 12.61 -15.30
CA TRP A 15 16.43 13.21 -14.29
C TRP A 15 15.42 14.20 -14.88
N THR A 16 15.76 14.96 -15.93
CA THR A 16 14.80 15.82 -16.62
C THR A 16 13.77 15.01 -17.39
N ASP A 17 14.18 13.98 -18.14
CA ASP A 17 13.25 13.09 -18.82
C ASP A 17 12.35 12.40 -17.79
N CYS A 18 12.90 11.97 -16.66
CA CYS A 18 12.12 11.38 -15.57
C CYS A 18 11.13 12.39 -14.96
N LYS A 19 11.53 13.66 -14.82
CA LYS A 19 10.66 14.75 -14.32
C LYS A 19 9.54 15.07 -15.30
N ASP A 20 9.83 15.24 -16.59
CA ASP A 20 8.83 15.56 -17.61
C ASP A 20 7.86 14.39 -17.79
N THR A 21 8.38 13.16 -17.69
CA THR A 21 7.53 11.97 -17.65
C THR A 21 6.70 11.94 -16.35
N ALA A 22 7.27 12.28 -15.19
CA ALA A 22 6.56 12.34 -13.90
C ALA A 22 5.45 13.41 -13.86
N ILE A 23 5.67 14.58 -14.44
CA ILE A 23 4.67 15.66 -14.56
C ILE A 23 3.54 15.22 -15.50
N GLY A 24 3.86 14.59 -16.64
CA GLY A 24 2.86 13.98 -17.52
C GLY A 24 2.12 12.78 -16.90
N TYR A 25 2.71 12.12 -15.89
CA TYR A 25 2.08 10.99 -15.17
C TYR A 25 1.04 11.42 -14.13
N LEU A 26 1.10 12.65 -13.63
CA LEU A 26 0.23 13.15 -12.54
C LEU A 26 -1.21 13.44 -12.97
N ASP A 27 -1.49 13.55 -14.27
CA ASP A 27 -2.76 14.10 -14.77
C ASP A 27 -3.74 13.07 -15.35
N ALA A 28 -3.33 11.81 -15.57
CA ALA A 28 -4.11 10.89 -16.41
C ALA A 28 -4.62 9.59 -15.77
N ASN A 29 -4.00 9.01 -14.72
CA ASN A 29 -4.48 7.74 -14.12
C ASN A 29 -4.09 7.52 -12.65
N HIS A 30 -4.98 6.86 -11.89
CA HIS A 30 -4.81 6.45 -10.48
C HIS A 30 -3.49 5.71 -10.21
N PHE A 31 -3.05 4.86 -11.13
CA PHE A 31 -1.88 3.98 -10.95
C PHE A 31 -0.56 4.59 -11.46
N ARG A 32 -0.59 5.69 -12.22
CA ARG A 32 0.63 6.26 -12.84
C ARG A 32 1.57 6.88 -11.81
N CYS A 33 1.05 7.39 -10.70
CA CYS A 33 1.85 7.92 -9.61
C CYS A 33 2.74 6.84 -8.94
N LEU A 34 2.34 5.57 -9.00
CA LEU A 34 3.14 4.45 -8.47
C LEU A 34 4.47 4.27 -9.20
N VAL A 35 4.53 4.63 -10.49
CA VAL A 35 5.74 4.49 -11.31
C VAL A 35 6.89 5.31 -10.74
N LEU A 36 6.61 6.49 -10.15
CA LEU A 36 7.63 7.29 -9.49
C LEU A 36 8.32 6.51 -8.36
N ILE A 37 7.53 5.85 -7.52
CA ILE A 37 8.02 5.06 -6.40
C ILE A 37 8.71 3.77 -6.88
N GLU A 38 8.24 3.17 -7.98
CA GLU A 38 8.92 2.03 -8.61
C GLU A 38 10.33 2.39 -9.07
N ILE A 39 10.49 3.58 -9.66
CA ILE A 39 11.78 4.11 -10.13
C ILE A 39 12.67 4.39 -8.92
N CYS A 40 12.18 5.15 -7.94
CA CYS A 40 12.93 5.48 -6.72
C CYS A 40 13.30 4.25 -5.89
N GLY A 41 12.48 3.21 -5.87
CA GLY A 41 12.80 1.93 -5.20
C GLY A 41 13.68 0.99 -6.05
N GLY A 42 14.02 1.34 -7.29
CA GLY A 42 14.78 0.47 -8.17
C GLY A 42 14.05 -0.83 -8.56
N ILE A 43 12.71 -0.84 -8.54
CA ILE A 43 11.86 -2.03 -8.63
C ILE A 43 11.68 -2.47 -10.07
N LYS A 44 11.02 -1.65 -10.88
CA LYS A 44 10.69 -1.95 -12.27
C LYS A 44 10.91 -0.69 -13.09
N PHE A 45 11.59 -0.84 -14.22
CA PHE A 45 11.73 0.22 -15.19
C PHE A 45 11.61 -0.38 -16.58
N SER A 46 10.48 -0.13 -17.23
CA SER A 46 10.14 -0.68 -18.54
C SER A 46 10.40 0.35 -19.62
N ASN A 47 11.65 0.80 -19.78
CA ASN A 47 12.02 1.64 -20.92
C ASN A 47 12.90 0.86 -21.91
N GLY A 48 12.75 1.17 -23.19
CA GLY A 48 13.51 0.59 -24.29
C GLY A 48 14.97 1.05 -24.33
N ASN A 49 15.31 2.16 -23.67
CA ASN A 49 16.64 2.74 -23.72
C ASN A 49 17.67 1.92 -22.90
N ARG A 50 18.75 1.45 -23.57
CA ARG A 50 19.82 0.65 -22.96
C ARG A 50 20.54 1.37 -21.83
N TRP A 51 20.81 2.68 -21.97
CA TRP A 51 21.52 3.47 -20.96
C TRP A 51 20.77 3.48 -19.62
N MET A 52 19.46 3.71 -19.66
CA MET A 52 18.63 3.75 -18.46
C MET A 52 18.57 2.38 -17.77
N ARG A 53 18.58 1.28 -18.53
CA ARG A 53 18.67 -0.07 -17.96
C ARG A 53 19.99 -0.27 -17.20
N SER A 54 21.10 0.21 -17.74
CA SER A 54 22.40 0.18 -17.06
C SER A 54 22.39 1.03 -15.78
N CYS A 55 21.83 2.25 -15.80
CA CYS A 55 21.67 3.06 -14.60
C CYS A 55 20.83 2.37 -13.52
N MET A 56 19.71 1.75 -13.91
CA MET A 56 18.86 1.01 -12.96
C MET A 56 19.56 -0.24 -12.41
N LEU A 57 20.39 -0.92 -13.21
CA LEU A 57 21.21 -2.03 -12.74
C LEU A 57 22.22 -1.56 -11.69
N LEU A 58 22.95 -0.48 -11.96
CA LEU A 58 23.88 0.12 -10.99
C LEU A 58 23.17 0.54 -9.71
N TYR A 59 21.97 1.11 -9.81
CA TYR A 59 21.17 1.50 -8.65
C TYR A 59 20.71 0.29 -7.82
N ARG A 60 20.36 -0.83 -8.46
CA ARG A 60 20.06 -2.09 -7.75
C ARG A 60 21.30 -2.70 -7.09
N LEU A 61 22.47 -2.61 -7.74
CA LEU A 61 23.74 -3.04 -7.16
C LEU A 61 24.10 -2.20 -5.93
N LEU A 62 23.83 -0.90 -5.95
CA LEU A 62 23.96 -0.03 -4.77
C LEU A 62 23.08 -0.51 -3.62
N GLY A 63 21.83 -0.90 -3.90
CA GLY A 63 20.95 -1.52 -2.91
C GLY A 63 21.50 -2.83 -2.34
N PHE A 64 22.07 -3.69 -3.18
CA PHE A 64 22.72 -4.92 -2.72
C PHE A 64 23.92 -4.61 -1.82
N TYR A 65 24.75 -3.65 -2.21
CA TYR A 65 25.84 -3.14 -1.38
C TYR A 65 25.35 -2.66 -0.01
N GLN A 66 24.28 -1.85 0.04
CA GLN A 66 23.71 -1.38 1.30
C GLN A 66 23.23 -2.54 2.18
N PHE A 67 22.59 -3.55 1.60
CA PHE A 67 22.16 -4.74 2.34
C PHE A 67 23.36 -5.49 2.94
N CYS A 68 24.41 -5.73 2.15
CA CYS A 68 25.64 -6.37 2.63
C CYS A 68 26.30 -5.55 3.74
N MET A 69 26.38 -4.23 3.60
CA MET A 69 26.93 -3.34 4.63
C MET A 69 26.15 -3.42 5.93
N ALA A 70 24.82 -3.45 5.88
CA ALA A 70 23.99 -3.62 7.07
C ALA A 70 24.18 -4.99 7.73
N LEU A 71 24.31 -6.07 6.94
CA LEU A 71 24.62 -7.40 7.45
C LEU A 71 26.00 -7.46 8.11
N PHE A 72 27.04 -6.92 7.47
CA PHE A 72 28.37 -6.85 8.06
C PHE A 72 28.37 -6.02 9.34
N LYS A 73 27.68 -4.87 9.35
CA LYS A 73 27.52 -4.06 10.56
C LYS A 73 26.84 -4.84 11.69
N ALA A 74 25.73 -5.52 11.40
CA ALA A 74 25.06 -6.35 12.40
C ALA A 74 25.98 -7.47 12.91
N TYR A 75 26.70 -8.15 12.02
CA TYR A 75 27.65 -9.21 12.38
C TYR A 75 28.79 -8.70 13.29
N PHE A 76 29.43 -7.59 12.90
CA PHE A 76 30.50 -7.00 13.71
C PHE A 76 29.98 -6.52 15.07
N ASN A 77 28.79 -5.93 15.11
CA ASN A 77 28.18 -5.48 16.36
C ASN A 77 27.79 -6.66 17.27
N ILE A 78 27.35 -7.79 16.72
CA ILE A 78 27.12 -9.02 17.50
C ILE A 78 28.44 -9.54 18.10
N ARG A 79 29.55 -9.41 17.36
CA ARG A 79 30.82 -10.04 17.75
C ARG A 79 31.68 -9.20 18.67
N TYR A 80 31.71 -7.88 18.48
CA TYR A 80 32.70 -6.99 19.10
C TYR A 80 32.09 -5.86 19.92
N GLU A 81 30.84 -5.46 19.65
CA GLU A 81 30.25 -4.29 20.29
C GLU A 81 29.62 -4.66 21.64
N THR A 82 29.98 -3.92 22.70
CA THR A 82 29.38 -4.11 24.04
C THR A 82 28.12 -3.28 24.24
N ALA A 83 27.91 -2.25 23.42
CA ALA A 83 26.74 -1.37 23.51
C ALA A 83 25.48 -2.04 22.92
N THR A 84 24.58 -2.45 23.80
CA THR A 84 23.29 -3.07 23.47
C THR A 84 22.47 -2.27 22.45
N ILE A 85 22.47 -0.94 22.52
CA ILE A 85 21.69 -0.06 21.62
C ILE A 85 22.13 -0.22 20.15
N THR A 86 23.44 -0.25 19.91
CA THR A 86 24.03 -0.35 18.57
C THR A 86 23.71 -1.71 17.95
N LEU A 87 23.74 -2.76 18.77
CA LEU A 87 23.33 -4.11 18.39
C LEU A 87 21.87 -4.15 17.95
N TYR A 88 20.95 -3.69 18.81
CA TYR A 88 19.50 -3.68 18.51
C TYR A 88 19.19 -2.88 17.24
N THR A 89 19.78 -1.70 17.09
CA THR A 89 19.58 -0.87 15.89
C THR A 89 20.00 -1.60 14.62
N SER A 90 21.18 -2.23 14.64
CA SER A 90 21.72 -2.92 13.46
C SER A 90 20.84 -4.11 13.08
N CYS A 91 20.34 -4.85 14.06
CA CYS A 91 19.37 -5.92 13.85
C CYS A 91 18.05 -5.40 13.26
N LEU A 92 17.51 -4.28 13.78
CA LEU A 92 16.28 -3.68 13.27
C LEU A 92 16.41 -3.21 11.82
N ILE A 93 17.55 -2.63 11.43
CA ILE A 93 17.81 -2.23 10.03
C ILE A 93 17.82 -3.46 9.13
N VAL A 94 18.50 -4.55 9.53
CA VAL A 94 18.51 -5.81 8.77
C VAL A 94 17.10 -6.39 8.64
N ILE A 95 16.32 -6.40 9.73
CA ILE A 95 14.91 -6.85 9.72
C ILE A 95 14.08 -5.99 8.75
N ALA A 96 14.23 -4.66 8.77
CA ALA A 96 13.53 -3.77 7.85
C ALA A 96 13.86 -4.08 6.39
N PHE A 97 15.13 -4.38 6.08
CA PHE A 97 15.53 -4.80 4.74
C PHE A 97 14.94 -6.15 4.34
N VAL A 98 14.94 -7.13 5.26
CA VAL A 98 14.29 -8.43 5.03
C VAL A 98 12.79 -8.25 4.75
N VAL A 99 12.11 -7.42 5.54
CA VAL A 99 10.69 -7.10 5.33
C VAL A 99 10.46 -6.42 3.98
N SER A 100 11.37 -5.52 3.56
CA SER A 100 11.34 -4.93 2.22
C SER A 100 11.37 -6.01 1.14
N PHE A 101 12.27 -7.00 1.26
CA PHE A 101 12.34 -8.11 0.31
C PHE A 101 11.09 -8.99 0.34
N VAL A 102 10.53 -9.26 1.52
CA VAL A 102 9.27 -10.03 1.66
C VAL A 102 8.12 -9.30 0.97
N ARG A 103 7.96 -7.99 1.19
CA ARG A 103 6.94 -7.16 0.52
C ARG A 103 7.13 -7.16 -1.00
N MET A 104 8.37 -7.01 -1.47
CA MET A 104 8.68 -7.09 -2.90
C MET A 104 8.37 -8.47 -3.49
N TYR A 105 8.65 -9.54 -2.76
CA TYR A 105 8.30 -10.90 -3.14
C TYR A 105 6.78 -11.08 -3.23
N GLN A 106 6.01 -10.57 -2.26
CA GLN A 106 4.54 -10.62 -2.28
C GLN A 106 3.97 -9.95 -3.54
N ILE A 107 4.42 -8.74 -3.87
CA ILE A 107 3.95 -8.05 -5.09
C ILE A 107 4.28 -8.86 -6.35
N ARG A 108 5.47 -9.44 -6.42
CA ARG A 108 5.86 -10.27 -7.55
C ARG A 108 5.01 -11.54 -7.64
N HIS A 109 4.81 -12.20 -6.50
CA HIS A 109 4.02 -13.43 -6.39
C HIS A 109 2.57 -13.21 -6.81
N TYR A 110 1.96 -12.11 -6.38
CA TYR A 110 0.58 -11.73 -6.73
C TYR A 110 0.46 -10.81 -7.94
N SER A 111 1.51 -10.67 -8.74
CA SER A 111 1.56 -9.69 -9.85
C SER A 111 0.43 -9.89 -10.85
N VAL A 112 0.09 -11.13 -11.21
CA VAL A 112 -1.01 -11.43 -12.15
C VAL A 112 -2.35 -10.95 -11.59
N ALA A 113 -2.66 -11.25 -10.33
CA ALA A 113 -3.90 -10.83 -9.68
C ALA A 113 -3.98 -9.29 -9.55
N ILE A 114 -2.86 -8.66 -9.19
CA ILE A 114 -2.73 -7.20 -9.11
C ILE A 114 -3.01 -6.57 -10.48
N GLU A 115 -2.38 -7.05 -11.55
CA GLU A 115 -2.57 -6.48 -12.89
C GLU A 115 -3.99 -6.72 -13.43
N GLN A 116 -4.61 -7.86 -13.15
CA GLN A 116 -6.02 -8.10 -13.51
C GLN A 116 -6.96 -7.13 -12.77
N CYS A 117 -6.73 -6.90 -11.47
CA CYS A 117 -7.52 -5.96 -10.68
C CYS A 117 -7.30 -4.51 -11.15
N LYS A 118 -6.05 -4.11 -11.43
CA LYS A 118 -5.73 -2.80 -12.03
C LYS A 118 -6.44 -2.60 -13.37
N ALA A 119 -6.35 -3.58 -14.27
CA ALA A 119 -7.00 -3.53 -15.58
C ALA A 119 -8.52 -3.36 -15.43
N PHE A 120 -9.13 -4.10 -14.50
CA PHE A 120 -10.55 -3.97 -14.20
C PHE A 120 -10.96 -2.57 -13.71
N ILE A 121 -10.18 -1.98 -12.80
CA ILE A 121 -10.44 -0.61 -12.29
C ILE A 121 -10.28 0.42 -13.41
N VAL A 122 -9.31 0.25 -14.30
CA VAL A 122 -9.05 1.17 -15.42
C VAL A 122 -10.09 1.03 -16.54
N ASP A 123 -10.58 -0.18 -16.80
CA ASP A 123 -11.59 -0.48 -17.83
C ASP A 123 -12.92 0.24 -17.59
N GLN A 124 -13.22 0.66 -16.35
CA GLN A 124 -14.40 1.45 -15.99
C GLN A 124 -15.73 0.83 -16.45
N SER A 125 -15.77 -0.50 -16.60
CA SER A 125 -16.91 -1.25 -17.15
C SER A 125 -18.20 -1.20 -16.32
N ASN A 126 -18.12 -0.83 -15.03
CA ASN A 126 -19.32 -0.68 -14.22
C ASN A 126 -19.93 0.70 -14.42
N SER A 127 -21.26 0.75 -14.36
CA SER A 127 -22.00 2.01 -14.38
C SER A 127 -23.23 1.92 -13.50
N SER A 128 -23.50 2.99 -12.76
CA SER A 128 -24.75 3.18 -12.02
C SER A 128 -25.92 3.59 -12.92
N GLY A 129 -25.63 3.94 -14.18
CA GLY A 129 -26.57 4.63 -15.08
C GLY A 129 -26.66 6.14 -14.83
N ASP A 130 -25.85 6.69 -13.92
CA ASP A 130 -25.58 8.12 -13.80
C ASP A 130 -24.08 8.38 -14.07
N PRO A 131 -23.72 8.78 -15.30
CA PRO A 131 -22.32 9.03 -15.68
C PRO A 131 -21.67 10.15 -14.87
N SER A 132 -22.46 11.13 -14.40
CA SER A 132 -21.95 12.27 -13.64
C SER A 132 -21.53 11.85 -12.24
N PHE A 133 -22.34 11.00 -11.60
CA PHE A 133 -22.01 10.38 -10.32
C PHE A 133 -20.78 9.47 -10.46
N ASP A 134 -20.78 8.57 -11.46
CA ASP A 134 -19.70 7.61 -11.69
C ASP A 134 -18.34 8.31 -11.87
N GLN A 135 -18.31 9.37 -12.69
CA GLN A 135 -17.10 10.15 -12.93
C GLN A 135 -16.64 10.90 -11.66
N SER A 136 -17.58 11.43 -10.87
CA SER A 136 -17.26 12.17 -9.64
C SER A 136 -16.59 11.27 -8.59
N VAL A 137 -17.12 10.05 -8.40
CA VAL A 137 -16.59 9.07 -7.44
C VAL A 137 -15.20 8.60 -7.86
N ARG A 138 -15.01 8.23 -9.13
CA ARG A 138 -13.70 7.86 -9.68
C ARG A 138 -12.70 8.99 -9.59
N LYS A 139 -13.08 10.24 -9.89
CA LYS A 139 -12.19 11.40 -9.77
C LYS A 139 -11.77 11.64 -8.31
N ARG A 140 -12.70 11.50 -7.36
CA ARG A 140 -12.39 11.61 -5.93
C ARG A 140 -11.39 10.55 -5.49
N SER A 141 -11.61 9.29 -5.87
CA SER A 141 -10.69 8.16 -5.63
C SER A 141 -9.28 8.45 -6.17
N ALA A 142 -9.19 9.00 -7.38
CA ALA A 142 -7.92 9.38 -8.02
C ALA A 142 -7.18 10.45 -7.24
N LEU A 143 -7.90 11.48 -6.81
CA LEU A 143 -7.34 12.61 -6.08
C LEU A 143 -6.79 12.17 -4.72
N VAL A 144 -7.54 11.33 -3.99
CA VAL A 144 -7.07 10.81 -2.70
C VAL A 144 -5.81 9.97 -2.90
N THR A 145 -5.83 9.04 -3.87
CA THR A 145 -4.66 8.20 -4.20
C THR A 145 -3.43 9.03 -4.57
N ARG A 146 -3.60 10.05 -5.43
CA ARG A 146 -2.52 10.96 -5.82
C ARG A 146 -1.96 11.71 -4.62
N ASN A 147 -2.83 12.24 -3.77
CA ASN A 147 -2.42 12.96 -2.58
C ASN A 147 -1.68 12.02 -1.60
N SER A 148 -2.12 10.78 -1.42
CA SER A 148 -1.42 9.77 -0.61
C SER A 148 0.01 9.53 -1.11
N VAL A 149 0.20 9.36 -2.43
CA VAL A 149 1.54 9.17 -3.01
C VAL A 149 2.42 10.40 -2.81
N LEU A 150 1.88 11.61 -3.00
CA LEU A 150 2.63 12.86 -2.84
C LEU A 150 3.02 13.12 -1.38
N ILE A 151 2.11 12.87 -0.43
CA ILE A 151 2.38 12.98 1.01
C ILE A 151 3.49 12.01 1.40
N LEU A 152 3.38 10.76 0.97
CA LEU A 152 4.41 9.76 1.25
C LEU A 152 5.75 10.16 0.63
N PHE A 153 5.77 10.58 -0.64
CA PHE A 153 7.01 11.02 -1.29
C PHE A 153 7.66 12.21 -0.57
N THR A 154 6.84 13.16 -0.11
CA THR A 154 7.32 14.30 0.70
C THR A 154 7.92 13.81 2.02
N TYR A 155 7.27 12.85 2.68
CA TYR A 155 7.78 12.20 3.88
C TYR A 155 9.13 11.50 3.62
N LEU A 156 9.28 10.76 2.51
CA LEU A 156 10.53 10.08 2.15
C LEU A 156 11.68 11.07 1.92
N CYS A 157 11.41 12.16 1.20
CA CYS A 157 12.37 13.22 0.99
C CYS A 157 12.77 13.89 2.32
N GLY A 158 11.80 14.16 3.19
CA GLY A 158 12.05 14.70 4.54
C GLY A 158 12.92 13.76 5.37
N ASN A 159 12.63 12.46 5.38
CA ASN A 159 13.41 11.46 6.11
C ASN A 159 14.85 11.38 5.59
N GLN A 160 15.03 11.39 4.26
CA GLN A 160 16.36 11.40 3.66
C GLN A 160 17.16 12.65 4.01
N LEU A 161 16.53 13.83 4.03
CA LEU A 161 17.17 15.08 4.43
C LEU A 161 17.61 15.03 5.90
N LEU A 162 16.76 14.52 6.80
CA LEU A 162 17.09 14.35 8.21
C LEU A 162 18.28 13.40 8.42
N ILE A 163 18.29 12.27 7.70
CA ILE A 163 19.39 11.29 7.75
C ILE A 163 20.70 11.88 7.19
N TRP A 164 20.62 12.83 6.27
CA TRP A 164 21.82 13.42 5.68
C TRP A 164 22.55 14.38 6.63
N ILE A 165 21.85 14.98 7.60
CA ILE A 165 22.44 15.90 8.58
C ILE A 165 23.47 15.14 9.43
N PRO A 166 24.77 15.50 9.34
CA PRO A 166 25.82 14.81 10.09
C PRO A 166 25.62 15.07 11.59
N ASN A 167 25.49 14.01 12.37
CA ASN A 167 25.41 14.06 13.82
C ASN A 167 25.88 12.74 14.44
N ALA A 168 26.24 12.75 15.72
CA ALA A 168 26.77 11.58 16.42
C ALA A 168 25.78 10.39 16.42
N ALA A 169 24.46 10.66 16.50
CA ALA A 169 23.44 9.62 16.44
C ALA A 169 23.37 8.97 15.05
N ARG A 170 23.52 9.75 13.97
CA ARG A 170 23.60 9.26 12.59
C ARG A 170 24.76 8.31 12.42
N ASP A 171 25.94 8.66 12.94
CA ASP A 171 27.12 7.81 12.82
C ASP A 171 26.98 6.53 13.67
N ARG A 172 26.33 6.60 14.83
CA ARG A 172 25.97 5.41 15.61
C ARG A 172 24.99 4.50 14.85
N LEU A 173 23.86 5.06 14.36
CA LEU A 173 22.78 4.30 13.73
C LEU A 173 23.16 3.80 12.32
N PHE A 174 23.74 4.66 11.49
CA PHE A 174 23.99 4.45 10.06
C PHE A 174 25.47 4.49 9.65
N GLY A 175 26.40 4.66 10.60
CA GLY A 175 27.83 4.60 10.30
C GLY A 175 28.27 3.22 9.86
N ILE A 176 29.36 3.19 9.08
CA ILE A 176 30.00 1.95 8.61
C ILE A 176 30.84 1.31 9.74
N PRO A 177 31.06 -0.01 9.72
CA PRO A 177 31.84 -0.69 10.75
C PRO A 177 33.28 -0.15 10.79
N GLU A 178 33.84 -0.03 12.00
CA GLU A 178 35.17 0.59 12.19
C GLU A 178 36.30 -0.15 11.48
N GLN A 179 36.14 -1.46 11.29
CA GLN A 179 37.07 -2.33 10.57
C GLN A 179 37.28 -1.87 9.12
N PHE A 180 36.29 -1.21 8.50
CA PHE A 180 36.44 -0.67 7.15
C PHE A 180 37.25 0.63 7.10
N LYS A 181 37.47 1.32 8.24
CA LYS A 181 38.33 2.51 8.30
C LYS A 181 39.80 2.16 8.06
N GLU A 182 40.20 0.92 8.35
CA GLU A 182 41.58 0.42 8.13
C GLU A 182 41.97 0.35 6.65
N VAL A 183 40.99 0.21 5.74
CA VAL A 183 41.23 0.17 4.28
C VAL A 183 41.63 1.56 3.73
N GLY A 184 41.34 2.62 4.48
CA GLY A 184 41.71 3.99 4.13
C GLY A 184 40.58 4.98 4.39
N HIS A 185 40.92 6.14 4.96
CA HIS A 185 39.96 7.17 5.37
C HIS A 185 39.09 7.67 4.20
N GLU A 186 39.69 7.93 3.04
CA GLU A 186 39.00 8.45 1.86
C GLU A 186 37.95 7.47 1.31
N LEU A 187 38.31 6.19 1.21
CA LEU A 187 37.40 5.16 0.72
C LEU A 187 36.24 4.95 1.69
N SER A 188 36.55 4.87 2.99
CA SER A 188 35.58 4.77 4.08
C SER A 188 34.57 5.93 4.05
N PHE A 189 35.04 7.17 3.86
CA PHE A 189 34.17 8.33 3.73
C PHE A 189 33.24 8.22 2.52
N VAL A 190 33.77 7.89 1.33
CA VAL A 190 32.95 7.74 0.11
C VAL A 190 31.90 6.64 0.29
N MET A 191 32.28 5.49 0.86
CA MET A 191 31.40 4.38 1.15
C MET A 191 30.26 4.77 2.10
N GLN A 192 30.57 5.54 3.15
CA GLN A 192 29.58 6.04 4.11
C GLN A 192 28.62 7.04 3.47
N GLN A 193 29.13 7.98 2.65
CA GLN A 193 28.27 8.95 1.96
C GLN A 193 27.35 8.27 0.94
N MET A 194 27.85 7.30 0.17
CA MET A 194 27.01 6.51 -0.74
C MET A 194 25.93 5.73 0.01
N PHE A 195 26.28 5.14 1.15
CA PHE A 195 25.34 4.40 2.00
C PHE A 195 24.25 5.34 2.52
N VAL A 196 24.62 6.38 3.27
CA VAL A 196 23.69 7.31 3.94
C VAL A 196 22.87 8.13 2.94
N GLY A 197 23.49 8.62 1.86
CA GLY A 197 22.87 9.54 0.90
C GLY A 197 21.76 8.92 0.05
N THR A 198 21.65 7.58 0.02
CA THR A 198 20.63 6.88 -0.78
C THR A 198 19.80 5.89 0.03
N LEU A 199 20.07 5.73 1.34
CA LEU A 199 19.47 4.70 2.18
C LEU A 199 17.94 4.83 2.28
N ALA A 200 17.46 5.99 2.73
CA ALA A 200 16.06 6.20 3.04
C ALA A 200 15.22 6.16 1.77
N VAL A 201 15.63 6.93 0.74
CA VAL A 201 14.89 6.95 -0.54
C VAL A 201 14.81 5.55 -1.15
N PHE A 202 15.90 4.80 -1.20
CA PHE A 202 15.90 3.49 -1.84
C PHE A 202 15.05 2.46 -1.08
N TRP A 203 15.29 2.32 0.23
CA TRP A 203 14.65 1.28 1.02
C TRP A 203 13.24 1.64 1.43
N ASP A 204 12.97 2.88 1.84
CA ASP A 204 11.62 3.28 2.21
C ASP A 204 10.70 3.23 0.98
N CYS A 205 11.18 3.61 -0.22
CA CYS A 205 10.38 3.42 -1.44
C CYS A 205 10.00 1.95 -1.66
N ARG A 206 10.91 0.99 -1.39
CA ARG A 206 10.61 -0.45 -1.51
C ARG A 206 9.62 -0.92 -0.46
N ILE A 207 9.77 -0.48 0.77
CA ILE A 207 8.86 -0.80 1.87
C ILE A 207 7.47 -0.30 1.53
N PHE A 208 7.34 1.00 1.24
CA PHE A 208 6.04 1.63 1.01
C PHE A 208 5.44 1.38 -0.37
N TYR A 209 6.19 0.85 -1.33
CA TYR A 209 5.63 0.50 -2.64
C TYR A 209 4.49 -0.53 -2.51
N SER A 210 4.66 -1.58 -1.69
CA SER A 210 3.59 -2.54 -1.43
C SER A 210 2.35 -1.88 -0.84
N THR A 211 2.57 -0.92 0.05
CA THR A 211 1.54 -0.12 0.72
C THR A 211 0.74 0.67 -0.26
N LEU A 212 1.42 1.40 -1.15
CA LEU A 212 0.74 2.19 -2.15
C LEU A 212 0.00 1.32 -3.17
N VAL A 213 0.58 0.20 -3.59
CA VAL A 213 -0.13 -0.75 -4.47
C VAL A 213 -1.42 -1.23 -3.79
N MET A 214 -1.35 -1.63 -2.52
CA MET A 214 -2.53 -2.06 -1.79
C MET A 214 -3.57 -0.94 -1.61
N ASP A 215 -3.12 0.26 -1.23
CA ASP A 215 -3.98 1.45 -1.06
C ASP A 215 -4.71 1.81 -2.37
N THR A 216 -3.99 1.87 -3.49
CA THR A 216 -4.58 2.17 -4.81
C THR A 216 -5.62 1.14 -5.24
N LEU A 217 -5.37 -0.15 -4.98
CA LEU A 217 -6.29 -1.23 -5.31
C LEU A 217 -7.54 -1.19 -4.43
N LEU A 218 -7.38 -1.02 -3.11
CA LEU A 218 -8.49 -0.94 -2.17
C LEU A 218 -9.35 0.29 -2.44
N MET A 219 -8.73 1.45 -2.68
CA MET A 219 -9.46 2.68 -3.00
C MET A 219 -10.20 2.57 -4.34
N GLY A 220 -9.57 1.97 -5.36
CA GLY A 220 -10.21 1.72 -6.65
C GLY A 220 -11.40 0.76 -6.54
N LEU A 221 -11.24 -0.36 -5.83
CA LEU A 221 -12.33 -1.30 -5.56
C LEU A 221 -13.45 -0.62 -4.77
N LYS A 222 -13.12 0.17 -3.75
CA LYS A 222 -14.11 0.92 -2.96
C LYS A 222 -14.94 1.83 -3.84
N SER A 223 -14.33 2.62 -4.73
CA SER A 223 -15.07 3.47 -5.65
C SER A 223 -16.02 2.69 -6.56
N GLU A 224 -15.61 1.50 -7.02
CA GLU A 224 -16.48 0.63 -7.83
C GLU A 224 -17.63 0.04 -7.00
N PHE A 225 -17.43 -0.25 -5.71
CA PHE A 225 -18.53 -0.62 -4.80
C PHE A 225 -19.48 0.55 -4.51
N GLU A 226 -18.99 1.79 -4.41
CA GLU A 226 -19.84 2.98 -4.24
C GLU A 226 -20.72 3.23 -5.46
N ILE A 227 -20.17 3.08 -6.67
CA ILE A 227 -20.92 3.12 -7.93
C ILE A 227 -21.99 2.02 -7.96
N MET A 228 -21.61 0.81 -7.55
CA MET A 228 -22.50 -0.35 -7.48
C MET A 228 -23.66 -0.14 -6.49
N LEU A 229 -23.37 0.44 -5.33
CA LEU A 229 -24.36 0.80 -4.32
C LEU A 229 -25.38 1.78 -4.90
N HIS A 230 -24.89 2.85 -5.54
CA HIS A 230 -25.76 3.84 -6.18
C HIS A 230 -26.58 3.23 -7.33
N ALA A 231 -26.01 2.27 -8.07
CA ALA A 231 -26.72 1.53 -9.10
C ALA A 231 -27.95 0.83 -8.52
N PHE A 232 -27.85 0.19 -7.35
CA PHE A 232 -28.98 -0.46 -6.68
C PHE A 232 -29.99 0.54 -6.10
N GLU A 233 -29.53 1.65 -5.53
CA GLU A 233 -30.40 2.69 -4.95
C GLU A 233 -31.27 3.39 -5.99
N THR A 234 -30.80 3.49 -7.24
CA THR A 234 -31.54 4.15 -8.33
C THR A 234 -32.55 3.23 -9.02
N ILE A 235 -32.48 1.91 -8.82
CA ILE A 235 -33.40 0.95 -9.45
C ILE A 235 -34.86 1.26 -9.09
N PRO A 236 -35.24 1.43 -7.80
CA PRO A 236 -36.63 1.76 -7.42
C PRO A 236 -37.17 3.01 -8.10
N GLY A 237 -36.39 4.10 -8.13
CA GLY A 237 -36.80 5.35 -8.77
C GLY A 237 -37.04 5.20 -10.27
N ARG A 238 -36.19 4.44 -10.96
CA ARG A 238 -36.35 4.14 -12.39
C ARG A 238 -37.53 3.21 -12.68
N MET A 239 -37.89 2.35 -11.74
CA MET A 239 -39.09 1.50 -11.85
C MET A 239 -40.38 2.31 -11.85
N MET A 240 -40.46 3.41 -11.09
CA MET A 240 -41.67 4.24 -11.01
C MET A 240 -41.92 5.07 -12.29
N VAL A 241 -40.85 5.47 -12.99
CA VAL A 241 -40.95 6.33 -14.18
C VAL A 241 -41.39 5.56 -15.43
N ASN A 242 -41.06 4.27 -15.54
CA ASN A 242 -41.25 3.46 -16.77
C ASN A 242 -42.42 2.45 -16.71
N GLN A 243 -43.58 2.82 -16.12
CA GLN A 243 -44.77 1.95 -15.93
C GLN A 243 -45.48 1.43 -17.22
N GLY A 244 -44.80 1.36 -18.37
CA GLY A 244 -45.37 0.83 -19.63
C GLY A 244 -45.41 -0.70 -19.73
N GLN A 245 -46.03 -1.21 -20.80
CA GLN A 245 -46.34 -2.63 -21.04
C GLN A 245 -45.15 -3.61 -21.13
N ASN A 246 -43.90 -3.14 -21.05
CA ASN A 246 -42.65 -3.93 -21.05
C ASN A 246 -41.82 -3.79 -19.74
N HIS A 247 -42.45 -3.36 -18.65
CA HIS A 247 -41.81 -3.02 -17.37
C HIS A 247 -40.96 -4.16 -16.77
N ILE A 248 -41.51 -5.38 -16.72
CA ILE A 248 -40.85 -6.54 -16.10
C ILE A 248 -39.58 -6.93 -16.88
N THR A 249 -39.64 -6.95 -18.21
CA THR A 249 -38.50 -7.31 -19.07
C THR A 249 -37.38 -6.28 -18.98
N TYR A 250 -37.74 -4.99 -18.96
CA TYR A 250 -36.78 -3.90 -18.78
C TYR A 250 -36.10 -3.96 -17.40
N PHE A 251 -36.89 -4.14 -16.34
CA PHE A 251 -36.39 -4.29 -14.97
C PHE A 251 -35.48 -5.51 -14.81
N LYS A 252 -35.88 -6.67 -15.35
CA LYS A 252 -35.06 -7.88 -15.37
C LYS A 252 -33.73 -7.65 -16.08
N GLY A 253 -33.75 -6.95 -17.22
CA GLY A 253 -32.54 -6.58 -17.96
C GLY A 253 -31.61 -5.67 -17.15
N MET A 254 -32.16 -4.65 -16.49
CA MET A 254 -31.40 -3.75 -15.63
C MET A 254 -30.80 -4.47 -14.43
N LEU A 255 -31.63 -5.23 -13.70
CA LEU A 255 -31.18 -5.98 -12.54
C LEU A 255 -30.10 -6.98 -12.93
N ASN A 256 -30.30 -7.81 -13.96
CA ASN A 256 -29.30 -8.78 -14.41
C ASN A 256 -27.94 -8.14 -14.77
N ARG A 257 -27.93 -6.94 -15.34
CA ARG A 257 -26.69 -6.19 -15.60
C ARG A 257 -26.00 -5.81 -14.31
N THR A 258 -26.74 -5.23 -13.37
CA THR A 258 -26.28 -4.86 -12.02
C THR A 258 -25.77 -6.11 -11.26
N LEU A 259 -26.46 -7.24 -11.36
CA LEU A 259 -26.03 -8.53 -10.80
C LEU A 259 -24.68 -8.99 -11.37
N ALA A 260 -24.56 -8.98 -12.69
CA ALA A 260 -23.33 -9.38 -13.37
C ALA A 260 -22.14 -8.49 -12.95
N GLN A 261 -22.37 -7.18 -12.80
CA GLN A 261 -21.37 -6.24 -12.27
C GLN A 261 -20.97 -6.57 -10.83
N HIS A 262 -21.92 -6.84 -9.93
CA HIS A 262 -21.63 -7.22 -8.54
C HIS A 262 -20.79 -8.50 -8.45
N ILE A 263 -21.16 -9.54 -9.21
CA ILE A 263 -20.43 -10.82 -9.24
C ILE A 263 -19.01 -10.60 -9.77
N LYS A 264 -18.87 -9.83 -10.86
CA LYS A 264 -17.56 -9.48 -11.43
C LYS A 264 -16.70 -8.74 -10.39
N LEU A 265 -17.26 -7.77 -9.68
CA LEU A 265 -16.56 -7.01 -8.65
C LEU A 265 -16.12 -7.90 -7.47
N CYS A 266 -17.03 -8.75 -6.95
CA CYS A 266 -16.72 -9.70 -5.88
C CYS A 266 -15.59 -10.66 -6.26
N ARG A 267 -15.58 -11.15 -7.51
CA ARG A 267 -14.52 -12.04 -8.01
C ARG A 267 -13.15 -11.37 -8.00
N HIS A 268 -13.05 -10.11 -8.41
CA HIS A 268 -11.78 -9.37 -8.38
C HIS A 268 -11.34 -9.10 -6.94
N THR A 269 -12.27 -8.78 -6.04
CA THR A 269 -11.97 -8.62 -4.60
C THR A 269 -11.45 -9.91 -3.98
N GLN A 270 -12.08 -11.06 -4.25
CA GLN A 270 -11.62 -12.37 -3.77
C GLN A 270 -10.25 -12.76 -4.32
N MET A 271 -9.95 -12.39 -5.56
CA MET A 271 -8.65 -12.65 -6.18
C MET A 271 -7.51 -11.87 -5.50
N ILE A 272 -7.77 -10.64 -5.06
CA ILE A 272 -6.76 -9.79 -4.40
C ILE A 272 -6.71 -9.98 -2.87
N GLN A 273 -7.75 -10.57 -2.27
CA GLN A 273 -7.84 -10.89 -0.85
C GLN A 273 -6.59 -11.59 -0.28
N PRO A 274 -6.03 -12.67 -0.87
CA PRO A 274 -4.83 -13.31 -0.30
C PRO A 274 -3.60 -12.39 -0.29
N PHE A 275 -3.46 -11.50 -1.28
CA PHE A 275 -2.39 -10.50 -1.28
C PHE A 275 -2.55 -9.52 -0.12
N ILE A 276 -3.75 -8.96 0.06
CA ILE A 276 -4.05 -8.01 1.14
C ILE A 276 -3.83 -8.65 2.51
N ASN A 277 -4.33 -9.87 2.72
CA ASN A 277 -4.20 -10.58 3.98
C ASN A 277 -2.73 -10.84 4.35
N ASN A 278 -1.93 -11.30 3.38
CA ASN A 278 -0.51 -11.59 3.59
C ASN A 278 0.33 -10.31 3.75
N ALA A 279 0.04 -9.25 2.98
CA ALA A 279 0.70 -7.97 3.13
C ALA A 279 0.41 -7.36 4.51
N PHE A 280 -0.86 -7.39 4.94
CA PHE A 280 -1.29 -6.92 6.26
C PHE A 280 -0.59 -7.66 7.38
N ALA A 281 -0.50 -8.99 7.33
CA ALA A 281 0.19 -9.78 8.34
C ALA A 281 1.66 -9.37 8.50
N VAL A 282 2.40 -9.25 7.39
CA VAL A 282 3.81 -8.83 7.41
C VAL A 282 3.96 -7.43 8.01
N THR A 283 3.11 -6.49 7.61
CA THR A 283 3.11 -5.13 8.16
C THR A 283 2.79 -5.10 9.64
N TYR A 284 1.77 -5.84 10.07
CA TYR A 284 1.33 -5.89 11.46
C TYR A 284 2.45 -6.34 12.40
N TYR A 285 3.09 -7.48 12.11
CA TYR A 285 4.20 -7.97 12.92
C TYR A 285 5.43 -7.07 12.85
N PHE A 286 5.70 -6.50 11.68
CA PHE A 286 6.80 -5.55 11.53
C PHE A 286 6.58 -4.28 12.37
N VAL A 287 5.34 -3.76 12.43
CA VAL A 287 4.98 -2.58 13.25
C VAL A 287 5.21 -2.85 14.73
N ILE A 288 4.84 -4.04 15.24
CA ILE A 288 5.14 -4.42 16.63
C ILE A 288 6.65 -4.35 16.89
N MET A 289 7.44 -5.02 16.04
CA MET A 289 8.88 -5.09 16.20
C MET A 289 9.55 -3.71 16.11
N ILE A 290 9.17 -2.90 15.12
CA ILE A 290 9.78 -1.58 14.91
C ILE A 290 9.36 -0.61 15.99
N VAL A 291 8.08 -0.52 16.39
CA VAL A 291 7.64 0.44 17.41
C VAL A 291 8.23 0.09 18.78
N THR A 292 8.22 -1.19 19.17
CA THR A 292 8.86 -1.61 20.42
C THR A 292 10.37 -1.35 20.39
N GLY A 293 11.05 -1.70 19.29
CA GLY A 293 12.49 -1.50 19.15
C GLY A 293 12.92 -0.03 19.12
N THR A 294 12.14 0.83 18.46
CA THR A 294 12.39 2.27 18.36
C THR A 294 12.19 2.97 19.71
N VAL A 295 11.14 2.63 20.46
CA VAL A 295 10.93 3.15 21.82
C VAL A 295 12.07 2.75 22.75
N TYR A 296 12.55 1.50 22.66
CA TYR A 296 13.72 1.06 23.42
C TYR A 296 14.97 1.91 23.13
N ILE A 297 15.25 2.17 21.85
CA ILE A 297 16.39 3.00 21.43
C ILE A 297 16.24 4.42 21.99
N VAL A 298 15.05 5.02 21.89
CA VAL A 298 14.77 6.36 22.38
C VAL A 298 15.02 6.49 23.88
N ILE A 299 14.55 5.53 24.68
CA ILE A 299 14.72 5.53 26.14
C ILE A 299 16.21 5.43 26.53
N ARG A 300 17.01 4.70 25.75
CA ARG A 300 18.40 4.41 26.07
C ARG A 300 19.40 5.43 25.53
N ASP A 301 19.17 5.99 24.35
CA ASP A 301 20.10 6.91 23.68
C ASP A 301 19.98 8.35 24.20
N GLY A 302 18.78 8.80 24.57
CA GLY A 302 18.52 10.11 25.17
C GLY A 302 18.79 11.33 24.27
N ALA A 303 19.26 11.13 23.02
CA ALA A 303 19.57 12.20 22.09
C ALA A 303 18.31 12.72 21.36
N LEU A 304 18.14 14.04 21.31
CA LEU A 304 16.97 14.69 20.70
C LEU A 304 16.79 14.37 19.20
N ILE A 305 17.88 14.32 18.44
CA ILE A 305 17.80 14.01 16.99
C ILE A 305 17.38 12.56 16.76
N SER A 306 17.95 11.65 17.56
CA SER A 306 17.59 10.23 17.56
C SER A 306 16.09 10.08 17.88
N LEU A 307 15.61 10.77 18.92
CA LEU A 307 14.20 10.84 19.29
C LEU A 307 13.30 11.29 18.12
N ILE A 308 13.67 12.35 17.40
CA ILE A 308 12.86 12.87 16.28
C ILE A 308 12.81 11.87 15.13
N VAL A 309 13.96 11.38 14.65
CA VAL A 309 14.02 10.46 13.50
C VAL A 309 13.34 9.14 13.83
N VAL A 310 13.72 8.53 14.95
CA VAL A 310 13.23 7.22 15.39
C VAL A 310 11.75 7.31 15.76
N GLY A 311 11.34 8.35 16.50
CA GLY A 311 9.94 8.58 16.84
C GLY A 311 9.06 8.81 15.62
N LEU A 312 9.52 9.60 14.65
CA LEU A 312 8.81 9.83 13.40
C LEU A 312 8.63 8.52 12.62
N THR A 313 9.66 7.68 12.52
CA THR A 313 9.53 6.37 11.86
C THR A 313 8.50 5.47 12.54
N ALA A 314 8.49 5.41 13.87
CA ALA A 314 7.53 4.61 14.63
C ALA A 314 6.08 5.07 14.39
N ILE A 315 5.85 6.39 14.42
CA ILE A 315 4.53 6.99 14.15
C ILE A 315 4.10 6.69 12.72
N SER A 316 4.99 6.81 11.73
CA SER A 316 4.69 6.55 10.33
C SER A 316 4.24 5.12 10.08
N TYR A 317 4.92 4.13 10.67
CA TYR A 317 4.52 2.72 10.55
C TYR A 317 3.21 2.40 11.30
N ALA A 318 2.98 3.02 12.46
CA ALA A 318 1.71 2.89 13.17
C ALA A 318 0.55 3.50 12.35
N LEU A 319 0.77 4.67 11.74
CA LEU A 319 -0.19 5.33 10.87
C LEU A 319 -0.48 4.48 9.63
N GLU A 320 0.53 3.86 9.03
CA GLU A 320 0.38 2.94 7.90
C GLU A 320 -0.58 1.78 8.26
N CYS A 321 -0.35 1.15 9.41
CA CYS A 321 -1.18 0.05 9.88
C CYS A 321 -2.62 0.50 10.16
N TYR A 322 -2.79 1.67 10.81
CA TYR A 322 -4.10 2.27 11.05
C TYR A 322 -4.84 2.56 9.74
N TRP A 323 -4.15 3.15 8.77
CA TRP A 323 -4.71 3.50 7.47
C TRP A 323 -5.24 2.27 6.74
N TRP A 324 -4.51 1.15 6.79
CA TRP A 324 -4.95 -0.12 6.19
C TRP A 324 -6.21 -0.66 6.86
N CYS A 325 -6.24 -0.68 8.19
CA CYS A 325 -7.44 -1.06 8.94
C CYS A 325 -8.64 -0.19 8.56
N TYR A 326 -8.45 1.13 8.46
CA TYR A 326 -9.49 2.07 8.07
C TYR A 326 -9.99 1.83 6.64
N MET A 327 -9.08 1.63 5.69
CA MET A 327 -9.42 1.40 4.28
C MET A 327 -10.20 0.10 4.08
N ILE A 328 -9.78 -0.97 4.76
CA ILE A 328 -10.45 -2.27 4.73
C ILE A 328 -11.84 -2.17 5.38
N ASP A 329 -11.94 -1.58 6.57
CA ASP A 329 -13.23 -1.34 7.24
C ASP A 329 -14.18 -0.54 6.34
N SER A 330 -13.67 0.52 5.70
CA SER A 330 -14.47 1.39 4.84
C SER A 330 -14.95 0.66 3.58
N LEU A 331 -14.11 -0.17 2.96
CA LEU A 331 -14.49 -1.00 1.83
C LEU A 331 -15.59 -2.00 2.23
N GLN A 332 -15.41 -2.69 3.35
CA GLN A 332 -16.39 -3.66 3.88
C GLN A 332 -17.71 -3.00 4.26
N GLU A 333 -17.68 -1.78 4.78
CA GLU A 333 -18.89 -1.01 5.11
C GLU A 333 -19.69 -0.66 3.86
N VAL A 334 -19.03 -0.17 2.78
CA VAL A 334 -19.71 0.11 1.51
C VAL A 334 -20.29 -1.18 0.91
N ALA A 335 -19.51 -2.27 0.94
CA ALA A 335 -19.94 -3.58 0.46
C ALA A 335 -21.18 -4.10 1.23
N PHE A 336 -21.20 -3.93 2.56
CA PHE A 336 -22.33 -4.30 3.41
C PHE A 336 -23.58 -3.45 3.13
N LYS A 337 -23.43 -2.14 2.89
CA LYS A 337 -24.55 -1.23 2.59
C LYS A 337 -25.35 -1.63 1.36
N ILE A 338 -24.76 -2.37 0.42
CA ILE A 338 -25.47 -2.92 -0.75
C ILE A 338 -26.63 -3.84 -0.34
N SER A 339 -26.54 -4.50 0.82
CA SER A 339 -27.60 -5.40 1.29
C SER A 339 -28.93 -4.69 1.56
N GLU A 340 -28.92 -3.40 1.91
CA GLU A 340 -30.13 -2.67 2.26
C GLU A 340 -30.98 -2.28 1.03
N PRO A 341 -30.44 -1.65 -0.04
CA PRO A 341 -31.18 -1.45 -1.28
C PRO A 341 -31.64 -2.77 -1.92
N VAL A 342 -30.82 -3.82 -1.84
CA VAL A 342 -31.20 -5.17 -2.33
C VAL A 342 -32.38 -5.73 -1.54
N SER A 343 -32.39 -5.58 -0.22
CA SER A 343 -33.51 -5.99 0.63
C SER A 343 -34.79 -5.24 0.28
N ARG A 344 -34.72 -3.92 0.08
CA ARG A 344 -35.86 -3.11 -0.37
C ARG A 344 -36.41 -3.60 -1.71
N LEU A 345 -35.53 -3.88 -2.68
CA LEU A 345 -35.91 -4.44 -3.98
C LEU A 345 -36.62 -5.80 -3.87
N ILE A 346 -36.24 -6.66 -2.91
CA ILE A 346 -36.93 -7.94 -2.67
C ILE A 346 -38.37 -7.72 -2.20
N PHE A 347 -38.62 -6.71 -1.36
CA PHE A 347 -39.95 -6.40 -0.84
C PHE A 347 -40.82 -5.66 -1.86
N GLU A 348 -40.24 -4.79 -2.68
CA GLU A 348 -40.94 -4.04 -3.74
C GLU A 348 -41.29 -4.89 -4.97
N LEU A 349 -40.67 -6.07 -5.11
CA LEU A 349 -40.99 -7.03 -6.16
C LEU A 349 -42.44 -7.55 -5.98
N SER A 350 -43.37 -6.99 -6.75
CA SER A 350 -44.76 -7.45 -6.77
C SER A 350 -44.89 -8.81 -7.43
N HIS A 351 -45.74 -9.66 -6.85
CA HIS A 351 -45.98 -11.00 -7.38
C HIS A 351 -46.82 -10.91 -8.66
N SER A 352 -46.32 -11.47 -9.76
CA SER A 352 -47.10 -11.68 -10.99
C SER A 352 -47.33 -13.18 -11.18
N SER A 353 -48.60 -13.59 -11.22
CA SER A 353 -48.98 -14.99 -11.48
C SER A 353 -48.64 -15.42 -12.91
N VAL A 354 -48.59 -14.49 -13.85
CA VAL A 354 -48.32 -14.74 -15.28
C VAL A 354 -46.84 -15.08 -15.52
N ASN A 355 -45.93 -14.48 -14.76
CA ASN A 355 -44.47 -14.69 -14.87
C ASN A 355 -43.87 -15.29 -13.58
N HIS A 356 -44.56 -16.24 -12.96
CA HIS A 356 -44.19 -16.80 -11.65
C HIS A 356 -42.74 -17.33 -11.60
N SER A 357 -42.30 -18.07 -12.63
CA SER A 357 -40.95 -18.64 -12.69
C SER A 357 -39.86 -17.55 -12.71
N GLU A 358 -40.09 -16.47 -13.46
CA GLU A 358 -39.15 -15.36 -13.55
C GLU A 358 -39.09 -14.57 -12.24
N TYR A 359 -40.25 -14.36 -11.60
CA TYR A 359 -40.36 -13.74 -10.29
C TYR A 359 -39.54 -14.52 -9.25
N VAL A 360 -39.70 -15.84 -9.19
CA VAL A 360 -38.95 -16.71 -8.27
C VAL A 360 -37.46 -16.61 -8.54
N GLN A 361 -37.02 -16.72 -9.80
CA GLN A 361 -35.61 -16.63 -10.16
C GLN A 361 -34.97 -15.31 -9.73
N LEU A 362 -35.67 -14.19 -9.96
CA LEU A 362 -35.18 -12.86 -9.64
C LEU A 362 -35.08 -12.64 -8.12
N ARG A 363 -36.11 -13.06 -7.38
CA ARG A 363 -36.13 -13.01 -5.92
C ARG A 363 -35.04 -13.88 -5.30
N THR A 364 -34.84 -15.10 -5.79
CA THR A 364 -33.75 -15.98 -5.33
C THR A 364 -32.38 -15.35 -5.61
N SER A 365 -32.19 -14.74 -6.80
CA SER A 365 -30.93 -14.07 -7.14
C SER A 365 -30.64 -12.90 -6.20
N LEU A 366 -31.65 -12.06 -5.90
CA LEU A 366 -31.52 -10.96 -4.94
C LEU A 366 -31.22 -11.46 -3.52
N MET A 367 -31.89 -12.53 -3.06
CA MET A 367 -31.60 -13.15 -1.77
C MET A 367 -30.16 -13.67 -1.68
N ILE A 368 -29.65 -14.31 -2.74
CA ILE A 368 -28.26 -14.78 -2.79
C ILE A 368 -27.29 -13.60 -2.63
N ILE A 369 -27.55 -12.47 -3.31
CA ILE A 369 -26.71 -11.27 -3.13
C ILE A 369 -26.84 -10.74 -1.72
N GLN A 370 -28.03 -10.66 -1.15
CA GLN A 370 -28.21 -10.14 0.20
C GLN A 370 -27.39 -10.97 1.20
N ILE A 371 -27.43 -12.30 1.07
CA ILE A 371 -26.63 -13.22 1.87
C ILE A 371 -25.13 -13.04 1.59
N ASN A 372 -24.74 -12.88 0.34
CA ASN A 372 -23.34 -12.68 -0.01
C ASN A 372 -22.83 -11.32 0.51
N ALA A 373 -23.59 -10.24 0.31
CA ALA A 373 -23.38 -8.85 0.74
C ALA A 373 -23.24 -8.73 2.27
N SER A 374 -24.09 -9.44 3.01
CA SER A 374 -24.00 -9.50 4.48
C SER A 374 -22.75 -10.24 4.96
N ARG A 375 -22.27 -11.25 4.21
CA ARG A 375 -21.00 -11.95 4.48
C ARG A 375 -19.75 -11.15 4.09
N GLN A 376 -19.88 -10.04 3.35
CA GLN A 376 -18.72 -9.24 2.88
C GLN A 376 -17.99 -8.53 4.02
N ARG A 377 -18.63 -8.42 5.19
CA ARG A 377 -18.02 -7.93 6.43
C ARG A 377 -16.85 -8.79 6.91
N GLU A 378 -16.72 -10.03 6.42
CA GLU A 378 -15.70 -10.98 6.83
C GLU A 378 -14.64 -11.27 5.75
N TRP A 379 -14.60 -10.48 4.66
CA TRP A 379 -13.67 -10.74 3.56
C TRP A 379 -12.19 -10.71 3.94
N PHE A 380 -11.76 -9.83 4.83
CA PHE A 380 -10.34 -9.64 5.09
C PHE A 380 -9.96 -10.21 6.45
N SER A 381 -9.11 -11.24 6.43
CA SER A 381 -8.64 -11.96 7.61
C SER A 381 -7.12 -12.06 7.57
N CYS A 382 -6.47 -11.60 8.64
CA CYS A 382 -5.03 -11.68 8.81
C CYS A 382 -4.62 -13.14 9.02
N ALA A 383 -4.10 -13.78 7.96
CA ALA A 383 -3.66 -15.18 7.95
C ALA A 383 -4.68 -16.20 8.51
N GLY A 384 -5.98 -15.89 8.46
CA GLY A 384 -7.03 -16.73 9.05
C GLY A 384 -7.18 -16.61 10.57
N VAL A 385 -6.39 -15.78 11.24
CA VAL A 385 -6.35 -15.68 12.71
C VAL A 385 -7.31 -14.61 13.23
N PHE A 386 -7.38 -13.44 12.60
CA PHE A 386 -8.27 -12.34 13.03
C PHE A 386 -8.81 -11.54 11.85
N LEU A 387 -10.04 -11.01 11.97
CA LEU A 387 -10.62 -10.10 10.99
C LEU A 387 -9.90 -8.75 11.03
N ILE A 388 -9.44 -8.27 9.87
CA ILE A 388 -8.74 -7.00 9.77
C ILE A 388 -9.75 -5.88 10.02
N SER A 389 -9.56 -5.14 11.11
CA SER A 389 -10.45 -4.06 11.51
C SER A 389 -9.76 -3.02 12.39
N ARG A 390 -10.42 -1.89 12.63
CA ARG A 390 -9.98 -0.91 13.64
C ARG A 390 -9.80 -1.51 15.04
N GLU A 391 -10.51 -2.60 15.38
CA GLU A 391 -10.34 -3.28 16.67
C GLU A 391 -8.97 -3.97 16.77
N VAL A 392 -8.48 -4.57 15.67
CA VAL A 392 -7.16 -5.19 15.62
C VAL A 392 -6.06 -4.15 15.83
N PHE A 393 -6.22 -2.95 15.28
CA PHE A 393 -5.29 -1.84 15.54
C PHE A 393 -5.32 -1.39 17.01
N ARG A 394 -6.50 -1.34 17.65
CA ARG A 394 -6.58 -1.05 19.09
C ARG A 394 -5.83 -2.11 19.91
N ASN A 395 -6.00 -3.39 19.57
CA ASN A 395 -5.28 -4.48 20.21
C ASN A 395 -3.77 -4.39 19.98
N LEU A 396 -3.34 -4.03 18.76
CA LEU A 396 -1.94 -3.74 18.44
C LEU A 396 -1.37 -2.66 19.37
N CYS A 397 -2.05 -1.52 19.52
CA CYS A 397 -1.61 -0.45 20.41
C CYS A 397 -1.50 -0.91 21.87
N ARG A 398 -2.45 -1.73 22.35
CA ARG A 398 -2.39 -2.32 23.70
C ARG A 398 -1.19 -3.26 23.87
N THR A 399 -0.93 -4.12 22.89
CA THR A 399 0.23 -5.01 22.89
C THR A 399 1.53 -4.23 22.89
N ILE A 400 1.66 -3.21 22.02
CA ILE A 400 2.82 -2.32 21.96
C ILE A 400 3.02 -1.62 23.31
N TYR A 401 1.96 -1.05 23.88
CA TYR A 401 2.02 -0.40 25.20
C TYR A 401 2.46 -1.36 26.30
N SER A 402 1.89 -2.56 26.36
CA SER A 402 2.26 -3.58 27.35
C SER A 402 3.73 -4.02 27.20
N LEU A 403 4.22 -4.20 25.97
CA LEU A 403 5.63 -4.51 25.71
C LEU A 403 6.56 -3.37 26.12
N ILE A 404 6.17 -2.12 25.85
CA ILE A 404 6.93 -0.94 26.27
C ILE A 404 6.99 -0.86 27.80
N THR A 405 5.85 -1.00 28.49
CA THR A 405 5.80 -0.99 29.96
C THR A 405 6.64 -2.10 30.55
N PHE A 406 6.57 -3.32 30.02
CA PHE A 406 7.42 -4.42 30.45
C PHE A 406 8.91 -4.10 30.29
N MET A 407 9.32 -3.52 29.15
CA MET A 407 10.72 -3.12 28.95
C MET A 407 11.16 -1.96 29.86
N LEU A 408 10.22 -1.11 30.28
CA LEU A 408 10.47 -0.04 31.25
C LEU A 408 10.63 -0.60 32.68
N GLU A 409 9.88 -1.63 33.05
CA GLU A 409 9.92 -2.27 34.37
C GLU A 409 11.11 -3.23 34.54
N VAL A 410 11.56 -3.90 33.48
CA VAL A 410 12.75 -4.79 33.48
C VAL A 410 14.07 -3.99 33.45
N ARG A 411 13.99 -2.66 33.56
CA ARG A 411 15.14 -1.77 33.72
C ARG A 411 15.72 -1.85 35.13
#